data_AF-A0A524DKF9-F1
#
_entry.id   AF-A0A524DKF9-F1
#
_cell.length_a   1.000
_cell.length_b   1.000
_cell.length_c   1.000
_cell.angle_alpha   90.00
_cell.angle_beta   90.00
_cell.angle_gamma   90.00
#
_symmetry.space_group_name_H-M   'P 1'
#
loop_
_entity.id
_entity.type
_entity.pdbx_description
1 polymer ?
#
loop_
_entity_poly.entity_id
_entity_poly.type
_entity_poly.pdbx_seq_one_letter_code
_entity_poly.pdbx_strand_id
1 'polypeptide(L)'
;MAEEHFDEFVKNLQKEIINKELEQYNQYVVKLFHNPKNWGKPPINKISVWHAYEGPCGDTMQFFLKINNNNIIEKANFITDGCGATVAAGSQTTLLIEGKSLDFAENLRPEDIENALGGL
;
A
#
# COMPACT_ATOMS: atom_id res chain seq x y z
N MET A 1 0.51 35.01 12.76
CA MET A 1 0.34 34.92 14.24
C MET A 1 -0.56 33.77 14.68
N ALA A 2 -1.88 33.76 14.42
CA ALA A 2 -2.75 32.63 14.83
C ALA A 2 -2.63 31.39 13.92
N GLU A 3 -2.49 31.61 12.61
CA GLU A 3 -2.32 30.56 11.61
C GLU A 3 -0.98 29.81 11.75
N GLU A 4 0.11 30.55 11.99
CA GLU A 4 1.44 29.98 12.24
C GLU A 4 1.49 29.10 13.49
N HIS A 5 0.80 29.48 14.56
CA HIS A 5 0.74 28.69 15.79
C HIS A 5 -0.05 27.39 15.60
N PHE A 6 -1.12 27.42 14.79
CA PHE A 6 -1.88 26.22 14.45
C PHE A 6 -1.05 25.26 13.58
N ASP A 7 -0.37 25.78 12.57
CA ASP A 7 0.50 24.98 11.70
C ASP A 7 1.63 24.31 12.48
N GLU A 8 2.25 25.04 13.41
CA GLU A 8 3.29 24.49 14.29
C GLU A 8 2.74 23.38 15.18
N PHE A 9 1.56 23.57 15.76
CA PHE A 9 0.88 22.54 16.55
C PHE A 9 0.61 21.27 15.74
N VAL A 10 0.05 21.40 14.53
CA VAL A 10 -0.23 20.26 13.65
C VAL A 10 1.05 19.54 13.26
N LYS A 11 2.13 20.27 12.93
CA LYS A 11 3.44 19.67 12.63
C LYS A 11 4.01 18.90 13.81
N ASN A 12 3.89 19.43 15.03
CA ASN A 12 4.38 18.77 16.23
C ASN A 12 3.58 17.50 16.53
N LEU A 13 2.25 17.55 16.44
CA LEU A 13 1.40 16.36 16.57
C LEU A 13 1.74 15.29 15.54
N GLN A 14 1.87 15.67 14.26
CA GLN A 14 2.21 14.73 13.20
C GLN A 14 3.57 14.07 13.47
N LYS A 15 4.55 14.84 13.95
CA LYS A 15 5.87 14.33 14.32
C LYS A 15 5.79 13.32 15.48
N GLU A 16 4.98 13.60 16.50
CA GLU A 16 4.78 12.66 17.63
C GLU A 16 4.14 11.35 17.18
N ILE A 17 3.12 11.43 16.31
CA ILE A 17 2.46 10.24 15.74
C ILE A 17 3.48 9.39 14.97
N ILE A 18 4.25 10.00 14.07
CA ILE A 18 5.27 9.29 13.27
C ILE A 18 6.34 8.68 14.17
N ASN A 19 6.79 9.40 15.20
CA ASN A 19 7.80 8.86 16.13
C ASN A 19 7.28 7.61 16.84
N LYS A 20 6.02 7.62 17.28
CA LYS A 20 5.40 6.46 17.93
C LYS A 20 5.29 5.26 16.99
N GLU A 21 4.98 5.49 15.71
CA GLU A 21 4.95 4.41 14.71
C GLU A 21 6.34 3.83 14.47
N LEU A 22 7.38 4.68 14.44
CA LEU A 22 8.77 4.26 14.28
C LEU A 22 9.33 3.45 15.46
N GLU A 23 8.68 3.49 16.64
CA GLU A 23 9.01 2.60 17.75
C GLU A 23 8.59 1.15 17.50
N GLN A 24 7.58 0.93 16.65
CA GLN A 24 7.00 -0.39 16.39
C GLN A 24 7.34 -0.92 14.99
N TYR A 25 7.44 -0.02 14.01
CA TYR A 25 7.65 -0.36 12.61
C TYR A 25 8.93 0.27 12.08
N ASN A 26 9.53 -0.38 11.09
CA ASN A 26 10.70 0.18 10.43
C ASN A 26 10.33 1.44 9.60
N GLN A 27 11.34 2.24 9.28
CA GLN A 27 11.17 3.51 8.56
C GLN A 27 10.49 3.35 7.21
N TYR A 28 10.70 2.24 6.52
CA TYR A 28 10.14 2.00 5.21
C TYR A 28 8.63 1.70 5.28
N VAL A 29 8.22 0.88 6.25
CA VAL A 29 6.81 0.60 6.54
C VAL A 29 6.06 1.88 6.90
N VAL A 30 6.58 2.68 7.84
CA VAL A 30 5.95 3.96 8.23
C VAL A 30 5.86 4.93 7.05
N LYS A 31 6.87 4.97 6.18
CA LYS A 31 6.82 5.78 4.96
C LYS A 31 5.65 5.36 4.05
N LEU A 32 5.36 4.07 3.93
CA LEU A 32 4.24 3.58 3.14
C LEU A 32 2.88 3.81 3.81
N PHE A 33 2.81 3.94 5.14
CA PHE A 33 1.57 4.33 5.84
C PHE A 33 1.11 5.71 5.36
N HIS A 34 2.03 6.67 5.37
CA HIS A 34 1.73 8.09 5.10
C HIS A 34 1.80 8.46 3.62
N ASN A 35 2.53 7.68 2.82
CA ASN A 35 2.68 7.93 1.39
C ASN A 35 2.66 6.61 0.60
N PRO A 36 1.51 5.91 0.56
CA PRO A 36 1.38 4.64 -0.15
C PRO A 36 1.62 4.83 -1.65
N LYS A 37 2.22 3.82 -2.27
CA LYS A 37 2.38 3.74 -3.72
C LYS A 37 1.19 3.05 -4.35
N ASN A 38 0.77 3.57 -5.50
CA ASN A 38 -0.32 3.01 -6.30
C ASN A 38 -1.68 2.92 -5.58
N TRP A 39 -1.89 3.76 -4.57
CA TRP A 39 -3.19 3.91 -3.91
C TRP A 39 -4.24 4.51 -4.83
N GLY A 40 -5.45 3.95 -4.80
CA GLY A 40 -6.64 4.47 -5.47
C GLY A 40 -7.21 3.54 -6.52
N LYS A 41 -8.43 3.86 -6.97
CA LYS A 41 -9.12 3.12 -8.03
C LYS A 41 -8.88 3.79 -9.40
N PRO A 42 -8.25 3.10 -10.37
CA PRO A 42 -8.09 3.64 -11.71
C PRO A 42 -9.43 3.81 -12.45
N PRO A 43 -9.47 4.62 -13.53
CA PRO A 43 -10.60 4.64 -14.46
C PRO A 43 -10.88 3.25 -15.05
N ILE A 44 -12.15 2.91 -15.26
CA ILE A 44 -12.58 1.56 -15.68
C ILE A 44 -11.90 1.08 -16.98
N ASN A 45 -11.63 1.99 -17.92
CA ASN A 45 -10.96 1.66 -19.18
C ASN A 45 -9.47 1.31 -19.03
N LYS A 46 -8.89 1.52 -17.84
CA LYS A 46 -7.51 1.16 -17.49
C LYS A 46 -7.43 -0.09 -16.62
N ILE A 47 -8.55 -0.77 -16.36
CA ILE A 47 -8.59 -1.99 -15.54
C ILE A 47 -8.87 -3.18 -16.45
N SER A 48 -7.98 -4.17 -16.45
CA SER A 48 -8.23 -5.47 -17.09
C SER A 48 -9.01 -6.40 -16.17
N VAL A 49 -8.64 -6.43 -14.88
CA VAL A 49 -9.29 -7.25 -13.85
C VAL A 49 -9.18 -6.56 -12.49
N TRP A 50 -10.14 -6.84 -11.61
CA TRP A 50 -10.10 -6.41 -10.22
C TRP A 50 -10.78 -7.44 -9.33
N HIS A 51 -10.34 -7.51 -8.07
CA HIS A 51 -10.94 -8.39 -7.07
C HIS A 51 -10.80 -7.76 -5.68
N ALA A 52 -11.76 -8.04 -4.80
CA ALA A 52 -11.76 -7.60 -3.41
C ALA A 52 -11.85 -8.82 -2.49
N TYR A 53 -11.10 -8.78 -1.40
CA TYR A 53 -11.04 -9.81 -0.38
C TYR A 53 -11.15 -9.18 1.01
N GLU A 54 -12.08 -9.69 1.82
CA GLU A 54 -12.22 -9.33 3.24
C GLU A 54 -11.41 -10.31 4.09
N GLY A 55 -10.45 -9.78 4.83
CA GLY A 55 -9.58 -10.54 5.71
C GLY A 55 -10.24 -10.93 7.03
N PRO A 56 -9.62 -11.82 7.81
CA PRO A 56 -10.17 -12.28 9.08
C PRO A 56 -10.24 -11.18 10.16
N CYS A 57 -9.51 -10.08 10.00
CA CYS A 57 -9.59 -8.90 10.85
C CYS A 57 -10.77 -7.97 10.53
N GLY A 58 -11.49 -8.22 9.42
CA GLY A 58 -12.55 -7.35 8.89
C GLY A 58 -12.05 -6.29 7.90
N ASP A 59 -10.74 -6.12 7.73
CA ASP A 59 -10.17 -5.24 6.70
C ASP A 59 -10.43 -5.81 5.31
N THR A 60 -10.87 -4.98 4.37
CA THR A 60 -11.04 -5.32 2.96
C THR A 60 -9.88 -4.77 2.13
N MET A 61 -9.28 -5.62 1.30
CA MET A 61 -8.27 -5.26 0.32
C MET A 61 -8.82 -5.45 -1.10
N GLN A 62 -8.69 -4.44 -1.96
CA GLN A 62 -9.09 -4.53 -3.37
C GLN A 62 -7.94 -4.15 -4.29
N PHE A 63 -7.60 -5.03 -5.22
CA PHE A 63 -6.59 -4.78 -6.25
C PHE A 63 -7.22 -4.57 -7.63
N PHE A 64 -6.60 -3.71 -8.42
CA PHE A 64 -6.95 -3.41 -9.81
C PHE A 64 -5.70 -3.58 -10.68
N LEU A 65 -5.77 -4.45 -11.68
CA LEU A 65 -4.63 -4.74 -12.55
C LEU A 65 -4.92 -4.33 -13.99
N LYS A 66 -3.93 -3.71 -14.63
CA LYS A 66 -3.85 -3.58 -16.10
C LYS A 66 -2.90 -4.65 -16.61
N ILE A 67 -3.40 -5.54 -17.46
CA ILE A 67 -2.65 -6.67 -18.01
C ILE A 67 -2.62 -6.53 -19.53
N ASN A 68 -1.45 -6.78 -20.14
CA ASN A 68 -1.29 -6.78 -21.59
C ASN A 68 -1.39 -8.19 -22.20
N ASN A 69 -1.28 -8.26 -23.52
CA ASN A 69 -1.45 -9.50 -24.28
C ASN A 69 -0.40 -10.59 -23.98
N ASN A 70 0.70 -10.23 -23.32
CA ASN A 70 1.76 -11.16 -22.92
C ASN A 70 1.62 -11.58 -21.44
N ASN A 71 0.45 -11.38 -20.83
CA ASN A 71 0.19 -11.66 -19.41
C ASN A 71 1.14 -10.93 -18.44
N ILE A 72 1.62 -9.74 -18.82
CA ILE A 72 2.41 -8.87 -17.95
C ILE A 72 1.50 -7.83 -17.30
N ILE A 73 1.67 -7.63 -15.99
CA ILE A 73 0.99 -6.63 -15.20
C ILE A 73 1.66 -5.27 -15.46
N GLU A 74 1.06 -4.44 -16.30
CA GLU A 74 1.59 -3.11 -16.65
C GLU A 74 1.36 -2.09 -15.54
N LYS A 75 0.24 -2.23 -14.82
CA LYS A 75 -0.12 -1.42 -13.66
C LYS A 75 -0.86 -2.23 -12.62
N ALA A 76 -0.56 -1.96 -11.35
CA ALA A 76 -1.26 -2.51 -10.21
C ALA A 76 -1.60 -1.39 -9.24
N ASN A 77 -2.88 -1.24 -8.94
CA ASN A 77 -3.39 -0.28 -7.97
C ASN A 77 -4.18 -1.00 -6.89
N PHE A 78 -4.35 -0.36 -5.75
CA PHE A 78 -5.12 -0.93 -4.65
C PHE A 78 -5.89 0.13 -3.86
N ILE A 79 -6.93 -0.33 -3.17
CA ILE A 79 -7.56 0.41 -2.06
C ILE A 79 -7.81 -0.57 -0.91
N THR A 80 -7.84 -0.04 0.30
CA THR A 80 -8.23 -0.79 1.51
C THR A 80 -8.85 0.15 2.52
N ASP A 81 -9.66 -0.39 3.43
CA ASP A 81 -10.15 0.28 4.64
C ASP A 81 -9.37 -0.14 5.90
N GLY A 82 -8.32 -0.94 5.73
CA GLY A 82 -7.54 -1.48 6.82
C GLY A 82 -6.55 -0.51 7.46
N CYS A 83 -5.85 -1.03 8.47
CA CYS A 83 -4.86 -0.26 9.23
C CYS A 83 -3.61 0.12 8.40
N GLY A 84 -2.72 0.95 8.97
CA GLY A 84 -1.47 1.37 8.31
C GLY A 84 -0.64 0.18 7.80
N ALA A 85 -0.53 -0.90 8.56
CA ALA A 85 0.16 -2.12 8.13
C ALA A 85 -0.46 -2.73 6.87
N THR A 86 -1.80 -2.78 6.80
CA THR A 86 -2.55 -3.22 5.61
C THR A 86 -2.28 -2.30 4.41
N VAL A 87 -2.19 -0.98 4.64
CA VAL A 87 -1.82 0.00 3.60
C VAL A 87 -0.40 -0.24 3.08
N ALA A 88 0.58 -0.44 3.97
CA ALA A 88 1.96 -0.73 3.57
C ALA A 88 2.07 -2.04 2.78
N ALA A 89 1.41 -3.10 3.23
CA ALA A 89 1.40 -4.40 2.57
C ALA A 89 0.77 -4.32 1.16
N GLY A 90 -0.37 -3.61 1.02
CA GLY A 90 -0.99 -3.37 -0.28
C GLY A 90 -0.07 -2.60 -1.22
N SER A 91 0.54 -1.52 -0.72
CA SER A 91 1.52 -0.72 -1.48
C SER A 91 2.71 -1.57 -1.93
N GLN A 92 3.31 -2.33 -1.04
CA GLN A 92 4.47 -3.16 -1.37
C GLN A 92 4.11 -4.27 -2.36
N THR A 93 2.94 -4.90 -2.20
CA THR A 93 2.43 -5.89 -3.15
C THR A 93 2.36 -5.32 -4.56
N THR A 94 1.78 -4.11 -4.73
CA THR A 94 1.70 -3.50 -6.06
C THR A 94 3.08 -3.23 -6.67
N LEU A 95 4.05 -2.78 -5.87
CA LEU A 95 5.42 -2.52 -6.34
C LEU A 95 6.14 -3.80 -6.77
N LEU A 96 5.87 -4.93 -6.10
CA LEU A 96 6.49 -6.22 -6.42
C LEU A 96 5.96 -6.82 -7.72
N ILE A 97 4.66 -6.68 -7.99
CA ILE A 97 4.00 -7.33 -9.13
C ILE A 97 3.98 -6.47 -10.41
N GLU A 98 4.13 -5.15 -10.31
CA GLU A 98 4.23 -4.29 -11.50
C GLU A 98 5.42 -4.67 -12.37
N GLY A 99 5.17 -4.86 -13.67
CA GLY A 99 6.14 -5.32 -14.65
C GLY A 99 6.42 -6.83 -14.62
N LYS A 100 5.72 -7.61 -13.78
CA LYS A 100 5.87 -9.06 -13.68
C LYS A 100 4.77 -9.80 -14.43
N SER A 101 4.96 -11.10 -14.65
CA SER A 101 3.94 -11.98 -15.23
C SER A 101 2.85 -12.31 -14.20
N LEU A 102 1.67 -12.72 -14.69
CA LEU A 102 0.63 -13.29 -13.83
C LEU A 102 1.12 -14.48 -13.01
N ASP A 103 1.90 -15.38 -13.62
CA ASP A 103 2.47 -16.54 -12.92
C ASP A 103 3.34 -16.12 -11.73
N PHE A 104 4.11 -15.04 -11.85
CA PHE A 104 4.89 -14.52 -10.72
C PHE A 104 3.98 -14.01 -9.61
N ALA A 105 2.92 -13.28 -9.96
CA ALA A 105 1.97 -12.74 -8.99
C ALA A 105 1.17 -13.85 -8.28
N GLU A 106 0.83 -14.94 -9.00
CA GLU A 106 0.15 -16.10 -8.44
C GLU A 106 1.02 -16.87 -7.42
N ASN A 107 2.34 -16.85 -7.62
CA ASN A 107 3.29 -17.51 -6.71
C ASN A 107 3.84 -16.58 -5.62
N LEU A 108 3.36 -15.32 -5.54
CA LEU A 108 3.78 -14.38 -4.51
C LEU A 108 3.23 -14.79 -3.14
N ARG A 109 4.10 -14.88 -2.13
CA ARG A 109 3.70 -15.29 -0.78
C ARG A 109 3.81 -14.14 0.22
N PRO A 110 3.13 -14.23 1.38
CA PRO A 110 3.21 -13.22 2.44
C PRO A 110 4.64 -12.91 2.86
N GLU A 111 5.51 -13.92 2.95
CA GLU A 111 6.90 -13.74 3.38
C GLU A 111 7.71 -12.93 2.36
N ASP A 112 7.38 -13.02 1.07
CA ASP A 112 8.06 -12.24 0.03
C ASP A 112 7.72 -10.74 0.17
N ILE A 113 6.49 -10.42 0.59
CA ILE A 113 6.03 -9.06 0.88
C ILE A 113 6.67 -8.54 2.16
N GLU A 114 6.67 -9.33 3.24
CA GLU A 114 7.29 -9.00 4.53
C GLU A 114 8.79 -8.72 4.38
N ASN A 115 9.51 -9.59 3.66
CA ASN A 115 10.94 -9.41 3.39
C ASN A 115 11.19 -8.13 2.59
N ALA A 116 10.34 -7.83 1.60
CA ALA A 116 10.48 -6.61 0.82
C ALA A 116 10.13 -5.34 1.61
N LEU A 117 9.35 -5.45 2.68
CA LEU A 117 9.11 -4.40 3.66
C LEU A 117 10.25 -4.24 4.67
N GLY A 118 11.17 -5.20 4.76
CA GLY A 118 12.22 -5.23 5.79
C GLY A 118 11.72 -5.70 7.16
N GLY A 119 10.71 -6.56 7.18
CA GLY A 119 10.01 -7.04 8.38
C GLY A 119 8.72 -6.26 8.64
N LEU A 120 7.64 -6.97 8.97
CA LEU A 120 6.33 -6.41 9.33
C LEU A 120 5.67 -7.22 10.46
#